data_AF-A0A7S1G2S3-F1
#
_entry.id   AF-A0A7S1G2S3-F1
#
_cell.length_a   1.000
_cell.length_b   1.000
_cell.length_c   1.000
_cell.angle_alpha   90.00
_cell.angle_beta   90.00
_cell.angle_gamma   90.00
#
_symmetry.space_group_name_H-M   'P 1'
#
loop_
_entity.id
_entity.type
_entity.pdbx_description
1 polymer ?
#
loop_
_entity_poly.entity_id
_entity_poly.type
_entity_poly.pdbx_seq_one_letter_code
_entity_poly.pdbx_strand_id
1 'polypeptide(L)'
;ATFVTGVCLIGVIVACAFATAGAFAHARVGRLAMAPVRFLRASAQLVSTAVYIPLASSLVQVLQCPVGTSWLDQGRVWQCWGWRHAIVASSVMLALLLFLALTLVCVAVFFNRSPGSNNVLSRAHGRVHVAMVVIKTILPVAFALDHALPPAVLVAACLCSGLVWFTLYWTFLPYHDQFINRLQCGFAAVHVWA
;
A
#
# COMPACT_ATOMS: atom_id res chain seq x y z
N ALA A 1 -9.81 -6.84 17.56
CA ALA A 1 -10.52 -5.60 17.19
C ALA A 1 -9.94 -4.94 15.93
N THR A 2 -8.61 -4.80 15.84
CA THR A 2 -7.87 -4.19 14.70
C THR A 2 -8.10 -4.88 13.35
N PHE A 3 -8.19 -6.22 13.33
CA PHE A 3 -8.48 -6.98 12.11
C PHE A 3 -9.88 -6.68 11.54
N VAL A 4 -10.91 -6.72 12.37
CA VAL A 4 -12.30 -6.42 11.97
C VAL A 4 -12.41 -4.98 11.46
N THR A 5 -11.77 -4.02 12.15
CA THR A 5 -11.74 -2.63 11.69
C THR A 5 -11.02 -2.47 10.35
N GLY A 6 -9.94 -3.21 10.12
CA GLY A 6 -9.21 -3.19 8.84
C GLY A 6 -10.04 -3.75 7.69
N VAL A 7 -10.67 -4.92 7.89
CA VAL A 7 -11.55 -5.54 6.90
C VAL A 7 -12.78 -4.68 6.61
N CYS A 8 -13.41 -4.10 7.64
CA CYS A 8 -14.53 -3.17 7.46
C CYS A 8 -14.10 -1.93 6.67
N LEU A 9 -12.93 -1.35 6.97
CA LEU A 9 -12.45 -0.18 6.26
C LEU A 9 -12.15 -0.49 4.79
N ILE A 10 -11.52 -1.63 4.49
CA ILE A 10 -11.30 -2.09 3.11
C ILE A 10 -12.65 -2.29 2.41
N GLY A 11 -13.64 -2.91 3.08
CA GLY A 11 -14.99 -3.07 2.56
C GLY A 11 -15.66 -1.74 2.23
N VAL A 12 -15.53 -0.73 3.09
CA VAL A 12 -16.04 0.63 2.85
C VAL A 12 -15.35 1.27 1.65
N ILE A 13 -14.02 1.15 1.54
CA ILE A 13 -13.26 1.69 0.41
C ILE A 13 -13.70 1.02 -0.90
N VAL A 14 -13.89 -0.29 -0.90
CA VAL A 14 -14.40 -1.07 -2.05
C VAL A 14 -15.81 -0.63 -2.42
N ALA A 15 -16.71 -0.52 -1.45
CA ALA A 15 -18.08 -0.08 -1.67
C ALA A 15 -18.14 1.35 -2.25
N CYS A 16 -17.31 2.27 -1.75
CA CYS A 16 -17.17 3.61 -2.30
C CYS A 16 -16.63 3.59 -3.73
N ALA A 17 -15.68 2.71 -4.05
CA ALA A 17 -15.15 2.55 -5.41
C ALA A 17 -16.23 2.05 -6.38
N PHE A 18 -17.03 1.05 -5.99
CA PHE A 18 -18.13 0.55 -6.82
C PHE A 18 -19.28 1.56 -6.97
N ALA A 19 -19.68 2.23 -5.89
CA ALA A 19 -20.73 3.24 -5.93
C ALA A 19 -20.36 4.40 -6.87
N THR A 20 -19.09 4.79 -6.88
CA THR A 20 -18.60 5.86 -7.76
C THR A 20 -18.48 5.39 -9.20
N ALA A 21 -18.00 4.17 -9.45
CA ALA A 21 -18.02 3.56 -10.79
C ALA A 21 -19.45 3.49 -11.37
N GLY A 22 -20.43 3.09 -10.56
CA GLY A 22 -21.84 3.07 -10.95
C GLY A 22 -22.41 4.46 -11.23
N ALA A 23 -22.05 5.47 -10.42
CA ALA A 23 -22.44 6.85 -10.66
C ALA A 23 -21.85 7.40 -11.98
N PHE A 24 -20.62 7.06 -12.34
CA PHE A 24 -20.02 7.44 -13.62
C PHE A 24 -20.61 6.70 -14.82
N ALA A 25 -21.02 5.44 -14.66
CA ALA A 25 -21.68 4.68 -15.72
C ALA A 25 -23.05 5.24 -16.10
N HIS A 26 -23.76 5.85 -15.13
CA HIS A 26 -25.12 6.35 -15.34
C HIS A 26 -25.24 7.88 -15.49
N ALA A 27 -24.25 8.68 -15.10
CA ALA A 27 -24.33 10.14 -15.17
C ALA A 27 -23.77 10.72 -16.49
N ARG A 28 -24.59 11.51 -17.21
CA ARG A 28 -24.11 12.41 -18.27
C ARG A 28 -23.17 13.45 -17.66
N VAL A 29 -21.89 13.41 -18.04
CA VAL A 29 -20.79 14.16 -17.43
C VAL A 29 -20.96 15.68 -17.63
N GLY A 30 -21.54 16.36 -16.63
CA GLY A 30 -21.58 17.81 -16.51
C GLY A 30 -20.54 18.36 -15.52
N ARG A 31 -20.28 19.68 -15.51
CA ARG A 31 -19.27 20.35 -14.66
C ARG A 31 -19.41 20.10 -13.15
N LEU A 32 -20.60 19.71 -12.67
CA LEU A 32 -20.87 19.30 -11.28
C LEU A 32 -20.19 17.96 -10.89
N ALA A 33 -19.75 17.16 -11.86
CA ALA A 33 -19.04 15.90 -11.62
C ALA A 33 -17.59 16.09 -11.14
N MET A 34 -17.05 17.32 -11.12
CA MET A 34 -15.64 17.54 -10.75
C MET A 34 -15.35 17.46 -9.24
N ALA A 35 -16.29 17.86 -8.39
CA ALA A 35 -16.13 17.78 -6.93
C ALA A 35 -15.96 16.33 -6.42
N PRO A 36 -16.81 15.36 -6.78
CA PRO A 36 -16.63 13.97 -6.34
C PRO A 36 -15.34 13.33 -6.88
N VAL A 37 -14.91 13.66 -8.10
CA VAL A 37 -13.61 13.18 -8.64
C VAL A 37 -12.44 13.70 -7.81
N ARG A 38 -12.48 14.98 -7.39
CA ARG A 38 -11.43 15.57 -6.54
C ARG A 38 -11.40 14.91 -5.17
N PHE A 39 -12.56 14.67 -4.56
CA PHE A 39 -12.66 13.96 -3.28
C PHE A 39 -12.13 12.53 -3.39
N LEU A 40 -12.52 11.78 -4.43
CA LEU A 40 -12.02 10.42 -4.70
C LEU A 40 -10.51 10.40 -4.91
N ARG A 41 -9.96 11.36 -5.64
CA ARG A 41 -8.51 11.47 -5.84
C ARG A 41 -7.81 11.78 -4.52
N ALA A 42 -8.36 12.67 -3.69
CA ALA A 42 -7.79 13.00 -2.39
C ALA A 42 -7.83 11.81 -1.42
N SER A 43 -8.94 11.08 -1.36
CA SER A 43 -9.05 9.88 -0.52
C SER A 43 -8.12 8.77 -1.01
N ALA A 44 -8.04 8.54 -2.33
CA ALA A 44 -7.10 7.58 -2.92
C ALA A 44 -5.63 7.94 -2.61
N GLN A 45 -5.28 9.23 -2.65
CA GLN A 45 -3.95 9.70 -2.27
C GLN A 45 -3.67 9.46 -0.78
N LEU A 46 -4.63 9.77 0.09
CA LEU A 46 -4.50 9.57 1.53
C LEU A 46 -4.35 8.09 1.87
N VAL A 47 -5.14 7.21 1.23
CA VAL A 47 -5.07 5.76 1.36
C VAL A 47 -3.72 5.21 0.89
N SER A 48 -3.23 5.62 -0.29
CA SER A 48 -1.96 5.12 -0.85
C SER A 48 -0.70 5.64 -0.16
N THR A 49 -0.79 6.74 0.60
CA THR A 49 0.38 7.38 1.22
C THR A 49 0.42 7.19 2.73
N ALA A 50 -0.48 7.84 3.46
CA ALA A 50 -0.46 7.93 4.92
C ALA A 50 -1.11 6.70 5.58
N VAL A 51 -2.24 6.24 5.03
CA VAL A 51 -3.06 5.19 5.64
C VAL A 51 -2.62 3.78 5.20
N TYR A 52 -1.80 3.67 4.15
CA TYR A 52 -1.34 2.37 3.63
C TYR A 52 -0.59 1.55 4.67
N ILE A 53 0.43 2.14 5.31
CA ILE A 53 1.31 1.46 6.26
C ILE A 53 0.54 0.96 7.50
N PRO A 54 -0.27 1.79 8.21
CA PRO A 54 -1.00 1.31 9.37
C PRO A 54 -2.02 0.22 9.02
N LEU A 55 -2.69 0.32 7.86
CA LEU A 55 -3.60 -0.74 7.42
C LEU A 55 -2.88 -2.04 7.07
N ALA A 56 -1.84 -1.97 6.24
CA ALA A 56 -1.03 -3.14 5.91
C ALA A 56 -0.45 -3.80 7.16
N SER A 57 0.08 -3.00 8.10
CA SER A 57 0.61 -3.49 9.38
C SER A 57 -0.45 -4.20 10.21
N SER A 58 -1.65 -3.61 10.36
CA SER A 58 -2.74 -4.23 11.12
C SER A 58 -3.24 -5.55 10.52
N LEU A 59 -3.23 -5.70 9.19
CA LEU A 59 -3.55 -6.96 8.52
C LEU A 59 -2.45 -8.00 8.77
N VAL A 60 -1.21 -7.59 8.57
CA VAL A 60 -0.03 -8.44 8.63
C VAL A 60 0.26 -8.98 10.04
N GLN A 61 -0.21 -8.31 11.10
CA GLN A 61 -0.13 -8.81 12.49
C GLN A 61 -0.68 -10.23 12.66
N VAL A 62 -1.68 -10.63 11.88
CA VAL A 62 -2.24 -12.00 11.96
C VAL A 62 -1.23 -13.07 11.52
N LEU A 63 -0.27 -12.69 10.66
CA LEU A 63 0.77 -13.57 10.14
C LEU A 63 1.95 -13.74 11.10
N GLN A 64 2.10 -12.84 12.09
CA GLN A 64 3.15 -12.88 13.12
C GLN A 64 2.84 -13.94 14.17
N CYS A 65 2.87 -15.21 13.77
CA CYS A 65 2.49 -16.35 14.60
C CYS A 65 3.54 -17.46 14.43
N PRO A 66 4.51 -17.62 15.34
CA PRO A 66 5.51 -18.67 15.23
C PRO A 66 4.90 -20.07 15.30
N VAL A 67 5.44 -21.02 14.53
CA VAL A 67 5.00 -22.43 14.56
C VAL A 67 5.17 -23.00 15.97
N GLY A 68 4.16 -23.73 16.44
CA GLY A 68 4.17 -24.32 17.79
C GLY A 68 3.74 -23.35 18.90
N THR A 69 3.42 -22.10 18.58
CA THR A 69 2.82 -21.15 19.52
C THR A 69 1.31 -21.02 19.33
N SER A 70 0.66 -20.22 20.17
CA SER A 70 -0.77 -19.97 20.10
C SER A 70 -1.10 -18.51 19.88
N TRP A 71 -2.04 -18.25 18.97
CA TRP A 71 -2.63 -16.95 18.73
C TRP A 71 -3.82 -16.72 19.65
N LEU A 72 -3.82 -15.62 20.39
CA LEU A 72 -4.94 -15.22 21.23
C LEU A 72 -5.82 -14.22 20.48
N ASP A 73 -7.06 -14.61 20.17
CA ASP A 73 -8.06 -13.69 19.62
C ASP A 73 -9.36 -13.77 20.42
N GLN A 74 -9.82 -12.62 20.93
CA GLN A 74 -11.08 -12.48 21.68
C GLN A 74 -11.27 -13.52 22.79
N GLY A 75 -10.20 -13.82 23.54
CA GLY A 75 -10.23 -14.78 24.64
C GLY A 75 -10.22 -16.26 24.22
N ARG A 76 -10.07 -16.56 22.92
CA ARG A 76 -9.85 -17.93 22.42
C ARG A 76 -8.39 -18.12 22.02
N VAL A 77 -7.83 -19.25 22.44
CA VAL A 77 -6.46 -19.67 22.12
C VAL A 77 -6.51 -20.58 20.90
N TRP A 78 -5.94 -20.15 19.78
CA TRP A 78 -5.84 -20.95 18.56
C TRP A 78 -4.39 -21.35 18.32
N GLN A 79 -4.14 -22.57 17.86
CA GLN A 79 -2.79 -22.97 17.46
C GLN A 79 -2.37 -22.20 16.21
N CYS A 80 -1.19 -21.57 16.23
CA CYS A 80 -0.60 -20.94 15.05
C CYS A 80 -0.46 -21.97 13.93
N TRP A 81 -0.84 -21.58 12.72
CA TRP A 81 -0.81 -22.43 11.51
C TRP A 81 -1.66 -23.71 11.59
N GLY A 82 -2.48 -23.88 12.63
CA GLY A 82 -3.56 -24.86 12.65
C GLY A 82 -4.68 -24.45 11.68
N TRP A 83 -5.60 -25.36 11.35
CA TRP A 83 -6.62 -25.15 10.32
C TRP A 83 -7.44 -23.85 10.49
N ARG A 84 -7.78 -23.47 11.72
CA ARG A 84 -8.54 -22.23 12.01
C ARG A 84 -7.73 -20.97 11.72
N HIS A 85 -6.49 -20.93 12.21
CA HIS A 85 -5.59 -19.80 11.98
C HIS A 85 -5.22 -19.71 10.49
N ALA A 86 -5.01 -20.85 9.82
CA ALA A 86 -4.74 -20.90 8.39
C ALA A 86 -5.87 -20.30 7.53
N ILE A 87 -7.13 -20.52 7.88
CA ILE A 87 -8.27 -19.89 7.18
C ILE A 87 -8.23 -18.37 7.35
N VAL A 88 -8.01 -17.88 8.57
CA VAL A 88 -7.94 -16.42 8.83
C VAL A 88 -6.72 -15.81 8.15
N ALA A 89 -5.54 -16.41 8.27
CA ALA A 89 -4.33 -15.98 7.57
C ALA A 89 -4.54 -15.94 6.04
N SER A 90 -5.22 -16.94 5.47
CA SER A 90 -5.56 -16.96 4.03
C SER A 90 -6.49 -15.81 3.66
N SER A 91 -7.52 -15.54 4.47
CA SER A 91 -8.44 -14.42 4.24
C SER A 91 -7.75 -13.05 4.35
N VAL A 92 -6.80 -12.91 5.27
CA VAL A 92 -5.97 -11.70 5.44
C VAL A 92 -5.11 -11.49 4.20
N MET A 93 -4.46 -12.54 3.72
CA MET A 93 -3.64 -12.48 2.50
C MET A 93 -4.47 -12.07 1.28
N LEU A 94 -5.67 -12.61 1.14
CA LEU A 94 -6.61 -12.20 0.09
C LEU A 94 -7.02 -10.73 0.23
N ALA A 95 -7.34 -10.28 1.45
CA ALA A 95 -7.69 -8.88 1.71
C ALA A 95 -6.52 -7.92 1.41
N LEU A 96 -5.29 -8.31 1.75
CA LEU A 96 -4.08 -7.55 1.46
C LEU A 96 -3.82 -7.47 -0.06
N LEU A 97 -4.00 -8.56 -0.79
CA LEU A 97 -3.87 -8.58 -2.25
C LEU A 97 -4.92 -7.70 -2.93
N LEU A 98 -6.17 -7.75 -2.46
CA LEU A 98 -7.24 -6.88 -2.95
C LEU A 98 -6.92 -5.41 -2.64
N PHE A 99 -6.46 -5.11 -1.43
CA PHE A 99 -6.06 -3.76 -1.03
C PHE A 99 -4.89 -3.22 -1.87
N LEU A 100 -3.88 -4.06 -2.14
CA LEU A 100 -2.79 -3.74 -3.06
C LEU A 100 -3.33 -3.45 -4.46
N ALA A 101 -4.15 -4.34 -5.03
CA ALA A 101 -4.70 -4.18 -6.38
C ALA A 101 -5.52 -2.88 -6.51
N LEU A 102 -6.38 -2.58 -5.54
CA LEU A 102 -7.17 -1.34 -5.52
C LEU A 102 -6.27 -0.11 -5.42
N THR A 103 -5.25 -0.16 -4.56
CA THR A 103 -4.28 0.94 -4.42
C THR A 103 -3.52 1.15 -5.73
N LEU A 104 -3.11 0.07 -6.42
CA LEU A 104 -2.46 0.15 -7.73
C LEU A 104 -3.37 0.75 -8.79
N VAL A 105 -4.65 0.38 -8.84
CA VAL A 105 -5.64 0.97 -9.75
C VAL A 105 -5.80 2.46 -9.46
N CYS A 106 -5.95 2.84 -8.18
CA CYS A 106 -6.04 4.24 -7.77
C CYS A 106 -4.82 5.05 -8.20
N VAL A 107 -3.62 4.53 -7.97
CA VAL A 107 -2.36 5.15 -8.39
C VAL A 107 -2.28 5.24 -9.92
N ALA A 108 -2.66 4.19 -10.64
CA ALA A 108 -2.59 4.16 -12.10
C ALA A 108 -3.60 5.10 -12.78
N VAL A 109 -4.84 5.19 -12.27
CA VAL A 109 -5.93 5.98 -12.86
C VAL A 109 -5.83 7.46 -12.48
N PHE A 110 -5.52 7.77 -11.22
CA PHE A 110 -5.60 9.14 -10.74
C PHE A 110 -4.32 9.95 -10.89
N PHE A 111 -3.15 9.35 -11.16
CA PHE A 111 -1.93 10.12 -11.43
C PHE A 111 -1.89 10.59 -12.89
N ASN A 112 -2.09 11.90 -13.07
CA ASN A 112 -2.05 12.53 -14.38
C ASN A 112 -0.59 12.73 -14.83
N ARG A 113 -0.21 12.11 -15.95
CA ARG A 113 1.14 12.18 -16.53
C ARG A 113 1.30 13.44 -17.37
N SER A 114 1.42 14.61 -16.73
CA SER A 114 1.85 15.83 -17.42
C SER A 114 3.09 16.40 -16.71
N PRO A 115 4.31 15.91 -17.05
CA PRO A 115 5.54 16.21 -16.31
C PRO A 115 5.97 17.68 -16.32
N GLY A 116 5.41 18.51 -17.20
CA GLY A 116 5.72 19.94 -17.31
C GLY A 116 4.58 20.89 -16.89
N SER A 117 3.50 20.39 -16.29
CA SER A 117 2.40 21.28 -15.88
C SER A 117 2.62 21.80 -14.46
N ASN A 118 2.44 23.11 -14.23
CA ASN A 118 2.44 23.71 -12.89
C ASN A 118 1.20 23.35 -12.05
N ASN A 119 0.38 22.40 -12.52
CA ASN A 119 -0.76 21.94 -11.76
C ASN A 119 -0.27 20.99 -10.66
N VAL A 120 -0.56 21.33 -9.40
CA VAL A 120 -0.27 20.51 -8.20
C VAL A 120 -0.82 19.08 -8.33
N LEU A 121 -1.83 18.88 -9.18
CA LEU A 121 -2.44 17.59 -9.46
C LEU A 121 -1.70 16.76 -10.53
N SER A 122 -0.77 17.35 -11.27
CA SER A 122 0.10 16.62 -12.17
C SER A 122 1.26 16.03 -11.39
N ARG A 123 1.42 14.71 -11.49
CA ARG A 123 2.54 14.00 -10.88
C ARG A 123 3.15 13.10 -11.93
N ALA A 124 4.39 13.39 -12.29
CA ALA A 124 5.20 12.53 -13.15
C ALA A 124 5.44 11.13 -12.53
N HIS A 125 5.17 10.98 -11.23
CA HIS A 125 5.64 9.87 -10.41
C HIS A 125 4.68 8.67 -10.28
N GLY A 126 3.70 8.48 -11.18
CA GLY A 126 2.77 7.34 -11.09
C GLY A 126 3.49 5.98 -11.04
N ARG A 127 4.55 5.81 -11.84
CA ARG A 127 5.35 4.56 -11.87
C ARG A 127 6.16 4.34 -10.59
N VAL A 128 6.79 5.39 -10.08
CA VAL A 128 7.55 5.36 -8.83
C VAL A 128 6.63 5.05 -7.65
N HIS A 129 5.45 5.68 -7.60
CA HIS A 129 4.44 5.38 -6.57
C HIS A 129 3.94 3.93 -6.64
N VAL A 130 3.73 3.37 -7.83
CA VAL A 130 3.39 1.94 -7.98
C VAL A 130 4.46 1.07 -7.33
N ALA A 131 5.73 1.28 -7.68
CA ALA A 131 6.83 0.50 -7.13
C ALA A 131 6.95 0.66 -5.60
N MET A 132 6.77 1.89 -5.09
CA MET A 132 6.79 2.15 -3.65
C MET A 132 5.63 1.47 -2.90
N VAL A 133 4.44 1.40 -3.50
CA VAL A 133 3.31 0.66 -2.92
C VAL A 133 3.62 -0.84 -2.88
N VAL A 134 4.22 -1.39 -3.93
CA VAL A 134 4.66 -2.79 -3.96
C VAL A 134 5.69 -3.07 -2.87
N ILE A 135 6.73 -2.24 -2.75
CA ILE A 135 7.75 -2.34 -1.69
C ILE A 135 7.12 -2.28 -0.30
N LYS A 136 6.22 -1.31 -0.06
CA LYS A 136 5.49 -1.15 1.20
C LYS A 136 4.56 -2.32 1.54
N THR A 137 4.28 -3.20 0.58
CA THR A 137 3.47 -4.41 0.81
C THR A 137 4.35 -5.61 1.08
N ILE A 138 5.41 -5.77 0.28
CA ILE A 138 6.33 -6.90 0.39
C ILE A 138 7.08 -6.86 1.70
N LEU A 139 7.61 -5.71 2.11
CA LEU A 139 8.43 -5.60 3.32
C LEU A 139 7.67 -6.02 4.59
N PRO A 140 6.48 -5.47 4.91
CA PRO A 140 5.74 -5.92 6.09
C PRO A 140 5.42 -7.42 6.07
N VAL A 141 5.03 -7.97 4.91
CA VAL A 141 4.73 -9.40 4.77
C VAL A 141 5.98 -10.25 5.03
N ALA A 142 7.13 -9.87 4.45
CA ALA A 142 8.40 -10.55 4.68
C ALA A 142 8.77 -10.52 6.16
N PHE A 143 8.66 -9.35 6.82
CA PHE A 143 8.94 -9.21 8.24
C PHE A 143 7.95 -9.91 9.17
N ALA A 144 6.73 -10.20 8.71
CA ALA A 144 5.80 -11.01 9.50
C ALA A 144 6.02 -12.52 9.36
N LEU A 145 6.76 -12.92 8.33
CA LEU A 145 7.22 -14.29 8.09
C LEU A 145 8.68 -14.45 8.52
N ASP A 146 9.16 -13.62 9.45
CA ASP A 146 10.53 -13.67 10.00
C ASP A 146 10.89 -15.05 10.58
N HIS A 147 9.94 -15.73 11.20
CA HIS A 147 10.07 -17.09 11.69
C HIS A 147 10.26 -18.15 10.59
N ALA A 148 9.85 -17.85 9.35
CA ALA A 148 9.94 -18.74 8.19
C ALA A 148 11.08 -18.35 7.23
N LEU A 149 11.61 -17.13 7.32
CA LEU A 149 12.64 -16.61 6.43
C LEU A 149 13.97 -16.45 7.17
N PRO A 150 15.10 -16.88 6.56
CA PRO A 150 16.40 -16.66 7.19
C PRO A 150 16.73 -15.16 7.26
N PRO A 151 17.45 -14.68 8.30
CA PRO A 151 17.76 -13.26 8.46
C PRO A 151 18.45 -12.62 7.26
N ALA A 152 19.29 -13.40 6.54
CA ALA A 152 19.95 -12.95 5.32
C ALA A 152 18.96 -12.53 4.21
N VAL A 153 17.81 -13.20 4.11
CA VAL A 153 16.76 -12.86 3.13
C VAL A 153 16.06 -11.56 3.50
N LEU A 154 15.83 -11.30 4.79
CA LEU A 154 15.25 -10.04 5.25
C LEU A 154 16.18 -8.85 4.99
N VAL A 155 17.49 -9.02 5.30
CA VAL A 155 18.51 -8.01 4.99
C VAL A 155 18.60 -7.75 3.48
N ALA A 156 18.62 -8.82 2.67
CA ALA A 156 18.63 -8.70 1.22
C ALA A 156 17.37 -7.98 0.70
N ALA A 157 16.19 -8.28 1.26
CA ALA A 157 14.94 -7.60 0.90
C ALA A 157 14.99 -6.10 1.23
N CYS A 158 15.52 -5.71 2.40
CA CYS A 158 15.72 -4.31 2.76
C CYS A 158 16.68 -3.60 1.79
N LEU A 159 17.86 -4.17 1.56
CA LEU A 159 18.86 -3.60 0.64
C LEU A 159 18.31 -3.46 -0.78
N CYS A 160 17.70 -4.52 -1.32
CA CYS A 160 17.08 -4.50 -2.64
C CYS A 160 15.97 -3.45 -2.72
N SER A 161 15.14 -3.33 -1.69
CA SER A 161 14.07 -2.32 -1.66
C SER A 161 14.61 -0.89 -1.67
N GLY A 162 15.67 -0.62 -0.91
CA GLY A 162 16.32 0.69 -0.88
C GLY A 162 17.03 1.01 -2.19
N LEU A 163 17.69 0.03 -2.82
CA LEU A 163 18.29 0.19 -4.15
C LEU A 163 17.25 0.45 -5.23
N VAL A 164 16.12 -0.28 -5.22
CA VAL A 164 15.02 -0.02 -6.15
C VAL A 164 14.45 1.38 -5.93
N TRP A 165 14.25 1.78 -4.67
CA TRP A 165 13.80 3.14 -4.35
C TRP A 165 14.78 4.19 -4.91
N PHE A 166 16.07 4.06 -4.59
CA PHE A 166 17.11 4.99 -5.04
C PHE A 166 17.21 5.06 -6.57
N THR A 167 17.26 3.92 -7.26
CA THR A 167 17.36 3.87 -8.73
C THR A 167 16.15 4.46 -9.42
N LEU A 168 14.94 4.20 -8.92
CA LEU A 168 13.71 4.81 -9.45
C LEU A 168 13.71 6.33 -9.28
N TYR A 169 14.22 6.82 -8.14
CA TYR A 169 14.31 8.25 -7.92
C TYR A 169 15.39 8.86 -8.82
N TRP A 170 16.58 8.27 -8.89
CA TRP A 170 17.66 8.75 -9.76
C TRP A 170 17.25 8.83 -11.24
N THR A 171 16.59 7.79 -11.77
CA THR A 171 16.24 7.69 -13.19
C THR A 171 15.05 8.56 -13.61
N PHE A 172 14.03 8.68 -12.75
CA PHE A 172 12.78 9.36 -13.11
C PHE A 172 12.65 10.81 -12.59
N LEU A 173 13.60 11.34 -11.80
CA LEU A 173 13.51 12.69 -11.22
C LEU A 173 14.34 13.84 -11.83
N PRO A 174 15.24 13.71 -12.83
CA PRO A 174 16.14 14.82 -13.15
C PRO A 174 15.47 16.12 -13.66
N TYR A 175 14.16 16.10 -13.96
CA TYR A 175 13.45 17.20 -14.61
C TYR A 175 12.40 17.94 -13.74
N HIS A 176 12.38 17.73 -12.42
CA HIS A 176 11.47 18.44 -11.50
C HIS A 176 12.20 19.18 -10.37
N ASP A 177 11.47 19.64 -9.36
CA ASP A 177 11.97 20.41 -8.22
C ASP A 177 13.13 19.69 -7.51
N GLN A 178 14.34 20.20 -7.74
CA GLN A 178 15.59 19.61 -7.29
C GLN A 178 15.65 19.44 -5.77
N PHE A 179 14.94 20.28 -5.01
CA PHE A 179 14.91 20.20 -3.56
C PHE A 179 14.22 18.93 -3.05
N ILE A 180 13.01 18.63 -3.57
CA ILE A 180 12.27 17.43 -3.17
C ILE A 180 13.02 16.17 -3.58
N ASN A 181 13.66 16.20 -4.75
CA ASN A 181 14.45 15.09 -5.23
C ASN A 181 15.63 14.77 -4.31
N ARG A 182 16.35 15.80 -3.86
CA ARG A 182 17.46 15.65 -2.89
C ARG A 182 16.98 15.07 -1.57
N LEU A 183 15.86 15.55 -1.04
CA LEU A 183 15.28 15.01 0.20
C LEU A 183 14.91 13.53 0.06
N GLN A 184 14.26 13.17 -1.04
CA GLN A 184 13.82 11.79 -1.26
C GLN A 184 15.00 10.83 -1.51
N CYS A 185 16.04 11.26 -2.23
CA CYS A 185 17.28 10.50 -2.34
C CYS A 185 17.97 10.35 -0.98
N GLY A 186 17.94 11.38 -0.13
CA GLY A 186 18.43 11.30 1.25
C GLY A 186 17.68 10.25 2.07
N PHE A 187 16.34 10.23 2.02
CA PHE A 187 15.54 9.21 2.69
C PHE A 187 15.82 7.79 2.17
N ALA A 188 15.96 7.62 0.84
CA ALA A 188 16.31 6.33 0.25
C ALA A 188 17.71 5.87 0.69
N ALA A 189 18.69 6.78 0.77
CA ALA A 189 20.04 6.46 1.24
C ALA A 189 20.06 6.04 2.72
N VAL A 190 19.30 6.72 3.57
CA VAL A 190 19.13 6.33 4.98
C VAL A 190 18.47 4.95 5.09
N HIS A 191 17.47 4.66 4.25
CA HIS A 191 16.81 3.35 4.22
C HIS A 191 17.72 2.20 3.79
N VAL A 192 18.70 2.46 2.91
CA VAL A 192 19.71 1.44 2.52
C VAL A 192 20.72 1.17 3.64
N TRP A 193 20.98 2.16 4.48
CA TRP A 193 21.94 2.04 5.59
C TRP A 193 21.34 1.37 6.84
N ALA A 194 20.04 1.51 7.06
CA ALA A 194 19.30 0.95 8.19
C ALA A 194 19.14 -0.58 8.11
#